data_AF-A0A9W4LM83-F1
#
_entry.id   AF-A0A9W4LM83-F1
#
_cell.length_a   1.000
_cell.length_b   1.000
_cell.length_c   1.000
_cell.angle_alpha   90.00
_cell.angle_beta   90.00
_cell.angle_gamma   90.00
#
_symmetry.space_group_name_H-M   'P 1'
#
loop_
_entity.id
_entity.type
_entity.pdbx_description
1 polymer ?
#
loop_
_entity_poly.entity_id
_entity_poly.type
_entity_poly.pdbx_seq_one_letter_code
_entity_poly.pdbx_strand_id
1 'polypeptide(L)'
;MENDDEPRRFKVIQGGPAQDGKAEPKRYRARKRGDIEPLVCTTCERDVGVATAISMDVKLGRMIQDGRPVGGTKAIICVTCLSRGKVTILAS
;
A
#
# COMPACT_ATOMS: atom_id res chain seq x y z
N MET A 1 -5.71 29.00 -32.64
CA MET A 1 -5.66 29.21 -31.19
C MET A 1 -7.07 29.55 -30.78
N GLU A 2 -7.89 28.52 -30.55
CA GLU A 2 -9.26 28.69 -30.06
C GLU A 2 -9.22 28.96 -28.56
N ASN A 3 -10.01 29.94 -28.12
CA ASN A 3 -10.02 30.48 -26.77
C ASN A 3 -10.62 29.47 -25.79
N ASP A 4 -9.84 29.04 -24.79
CA ASP A 4 -10.24 28.17 -23.66
C ASP A 4 -10.83 28.99 -22.47
N ASP A 5 -11.49 30.11 -22.73
CA ASP A 5 -11.99 31.05 -21.72
C ASP A 5 -13.53 31.02 -21.56
N GLU A 6 -14.13 29.82 -21.52
CA GLU A 6 -15.52 29.67 -21.06
C GLU A 6 -15.57 29.07 -19.64
N PRO A 7 -16.23 29.73 -18.67
CA PRO A 7 -16.33 29.19 -17.32
C PRO A 7 -17.18 27.92 -17.32
N ARG A 8 -16.54 26.79 -16.97
CA ARG A 8 -17.22 25.50 -16.79
C ARG A 8 -18.30 25.64 -15.73
N ARG A 9 -19.57 25.69 -16.16
CA ARG A 9 -20.73 25.75 -15.26
C ARG A 9 -20.65 24.56 -14.29
N PHE A 10 -20.51 24.83 -13.00
CA PHE A 10 -20.59 23.81 -11.96
C PHE A 10 -21.93 23.08 -12.07
N LYS A 11 -21.89 21.79 -12.39
CA LYS A 11 -23.10 20.96 -12.41
C LYS A 11 -23.42 20.60 -10.97
N VAL A 12 -24.43 21.26 -10.39
CA VAL A 12 -24.91 20.97 -9.04
C VAL A 12 -25.45 19.54 -9.03
N ILE A 13 -24.78 18.66 -8.29
CA ILE A 13 -25.28 17.30 -8.04
C ILE A 13 -26.37 17.46 -6.99
N GLN A 14 -27.62 17.21 -7.36
CA GLN A 14 -28.72 17.20 -6.40
C GLN A 14 -28.47 16.09 -5.39
N GLY A 15 -28.23 16.46 -4.13
CA GLY A 15 -28.18 15.50 -3.05
C GLY A 15 -29.52 14.79 -2.94
N GLY A 16 -29.52 13.46 -3.04
CA GLY A 16 -30.69 12.66 -2.68
C GLY A 16 -31.06 12.88 -1.21
N PRO A 17 -32.30 12.56 -0.80
CA PRO A 17 -32.75 12.74 0.57
C PRO A 17 -31.79 12.05 1.54
N ALA A 18 -31.44 12.75 2.63
CA ALA A 18 -30.63 12.19 3.68
C ALA A 18 -31.32 10.93 4.21
N GLN A 19 -30.66 9.79 4.14
CA GLN A 19 -31.22 8.58 4.72
C GLN A 19 -31.05 8.70 6.24
N ASP A 20 -32.13 9.01 6.96
CA ASP A 20 -32.22 9.02 8.43
C ASP A 20 -32.20 7.61 9.04
N GLY A 21 -31.58 6.64 8.35
CA GLY A 21 -31.32 5.31 8.84
C GLY A 21 -29.94 5.26 9.50
N LYS A 22 -29.83 4.62 10.68
CA LYS A 22 -28.55 4.32 11.31
C LYS A 22 -27.60 3.76 10.25
N ALA A 23 -26.48 4.44 10.01
CA ALA A 23 -25.49 4.02 9.04
C ALA A 23 -25.09 2.57 9.32
N GLU A 24 -25.63 1.64 8.53
CA GLU A 24 -25.20 0.25 8.59
C GLU A 24 -23.69 0.25 8.30
N PRO A 25 -22.86 -0.44 9.11
CA PRO A 25 -21.44 -0.52 8.86
C PRO A 25 -21.29 -1.07 7.44
N LYS A 26 -20.68 -0.27 6.55
CA LYS A 26 -20.45 -0.64 5.15
C LYS A 26 -19.90 -2.06 5.13
N ARG A 27 -20.70 -3.00 4.63
CA ARG A 27 -20.28 -4.40 4.50
C ARG A 27 -18.95 -4.38 3.77
N TYR A 28 -17.92 -4.92 4.42
CA TYR A 28 -16.58 -5.10 3.86
C TYR A 28 -16.73 -5.57 2.42
N ARG A 29 -16.44 -4.70 1.45
CA ARG A 29 -16.61 -5.03 0.03
C ARG A 29 -15.76 -6.28 -0.21
N ALA A 30 -16.42 -7.38 -0.55
CA ALA A 30 -15.74 -8.60 -0.99
C ALA A 30 -14.80 -8.20 -2.14
N ARG A 31 -13.51 -8.45 -1.92
CA ARG A 31 -12.40 -7.94 -2.73
C ARG A 31 -12.50 -8.49 -4.15
N LYS A 32 -12.27 -7.65 -5.17
CA LYS A 32 -12.13 -8.16 -6.54
C LYS A 32 -10.71 -8.66 -6.71
N ARG A 33 -10.58 -9.88 -7.22
CA ARG A 33 -9.30 -10.49 -7.55
C ARG A 33 -8.66 -9.66 -8.69
N GLY A 34 -7.52 -9.02 -8.42
CA GLY A 34 -6.79 -8.21 -9.41
C GLY A 34 -6.70 -6.70 -9.10
N ASP A 35 -7.29 -6.23 -8.00
CA ASP A 35 -7.06 -4.86 -7.54
C ASP A 35 -5.61 -4.72 -7.02
N ILE A 36 -4.95 -3.61 -7.35
CA ILE A 36 -3.59 -3.30 -6.85
C ILE A 36 -3.71 -2.94 -5.37
N GLU A 37 -3.24 -3.83 -4.50
CA GLU A 37 -3.20 -3.61 -3.04
C GLU A 37 -1.81 -3.14 -2.60
N PRO A 38 -1.73 -2.15 -1.69
CA PRO A 38 -0.47 -1.81 -1.06
C PRO A 38 -0.01 -2.96 -0.16
N LEU A 39 1.28 -3.32 -0.25
CA LEU A 39 1.87 -4.31 0.64
C LEU A 39 1.99 -3.72 2.05
N VAL A 40 1.16 -4.20 2.98
CA VAL A 40 1.07 -3.68 4.35
C VAL A 40 1.83 -4.54 5.36
N CYS A 41 2.43 -3.89 6.36
CA CYS A 41 3.12 -4.56 7.46
C CYS A 41 2.18 -4.83 8.64
N THR A 42 1.83 -6.09 8.87
CA THR A 42 1.04 -6.52 10.03
C THR A 42 1.79 -6.38 11.36
N THR A 43 3.12 -6.37 11.33
CA THR A 43 3.92 -6.13 12.55
C THR A 43 3.77 -4.69 13.02
N CYS A 44 3.72 -3.71 12.11
CA CYS A 44 3.46 -2.32 12.48
C CYS A 44 2.05 -2.13 13.03
N GLU A 45 1.06 -2.84 12.49
CA GLU A 45 -0.29 -2.83 13.04
C GLU A 45 -0.31 -3.31 14.50
N ARG A 46 0.44 -4.36 14.83
CA ARG A 46 0.56 -4.88 16.19
C ARG A 46 1.37 -3.97 17.12
N ASP A 47 2.46 -3.39 16.63
CA ASP A 47 3.39 -2.61 17.44
C ASP A 47 2.94 -1.16 17.67
N VAL A 48 2.23 -0.56 16.70
CA VAL A 48 1.90 0.87 16.66
C VAL A 48 0.40 1.13 16.51
N GLY A 49 -0.40 0.09 16.29
CA GLY A 49 -1.83 0.22 15.98
C GLY A 49 -2.11 0.67 14.54
N VAL A 50 -1.07 0.85 13.70
CA VAL A 50 -1.21 1.35 12.33
C VAL A 50 -0.43 0.46 11.36
N ALA A 51 -1.14 -0.14 10.40
CA ALA A 51 -0.53 -0.88 9.31
C ALA A 51 0.19 0.09 8.35
N THR A 52 1.53 0.04 8.32
CA THR A 52 2.32 0.87 7.40
C THR A 52 2.63 0.14 6.10
N ALA A 53 2.64 0.86 4.98
CA ALA A 53 2.90 0.30 3.64
C ALA A 53 4.25 0.71 3.04
N ILE A 54 5.08 1.45 3.78
CA ILE A 54 6.39 1.88 3.29
C ILE A 54 7.34 0.70 3.31
N SER A 55 7.80 0.28 2.13
CA SER A 55 8.66 -0.89 1.93
C SER A 55 9.86 -0.59 1.05
N MET A 56 10.91 -1.41 1.17
CA MET A 56 12.12 -1.36 0.36
C MET A 56 12.46 -2.75 -0.16
N ASP A 57 12.87 -2.81 -1.42
CA ASP A 57 13.44 -4.01 -2.05
C ASP A 57 14.92 -4.12 -1.65
N VAL A 58 15.28 -5.19 -0.95
CA VAL A 58 16.66 -5.45 -0.52
C VAL A 58 17.23 -6.61 -1.32
N LYS A 59 18.44 -6.44 -1.83
CA LYS A 59 19.19 -7.48 -2.52
C LYS A 59 20.48 -7.74 -1.77
N LEU A 60 20.64 -8.94 -1.24
CA LEU A 60 21.92 -9.42 -0.77
C LEU A 60 22.79 -9.73 -1.98
N GLY A 61 24.02 -9.21 -2.00
CA GLY A 61 25.00 -9.53 -3.03
C GLY A 61 25.23 -11.05 -3.12
N ARG A 62 25.50 -11.54 -4.33
CA ARG A 62 25.95 -12.93 -4.52
C ARG A 62 27.39 -13.04 -4.08
N MET A 63 27.73 -14.16 -3.45
CA MET A 63 29.10 -14.51 -3.11
C MET A 63 29.66 -15.39 -4.23
N ILE A 64 30.99 -15.50 -4.31
CA ILE A 64 31.65 -16.46 -5.20
C ILE A 64 32.28 -17.52 -4.31
N GLN A 65 31.94 -18.78 -4.53
CA GLN A 65 32.54 -19.94 -3.88
C GLN A 65 32.96 -20.93 -4.97
N ASP A 66 34.24 -21.32 -4.98
CA ASP A 66 34.83 -22.22 -5.98
C ASP A 66 34.58 -21.77 -7.43
N GLY A 67 34.71 -20.47 -7.68
CA GLY A 67 34.49 -19.87 -9.01
C GLY A 67 33.02 -19.86 -9.45
N ARG A 68 32.07 -20.29 -8.61
CA ARG A 68 30.64 -20.27 -8.89
C ARG A 68 29.92 -19.22 -8.06
N PRO A 69 28.95 -18.48 -8.63
CA PRO A 69 28.12 -17.58 -7.86
C PRO A 69 27.19 -18.39 -6.94
N VAL A 70 27.25 -18.13 -5.65
CA VAL A 70 26.47 -18.79 -4.60
C VAL A 70 25.76 -17.74 -3.74
N GLY A 71 24.56 -18.08 -3.27
CA GLY A 71 23.75 -17.21 -2.43
C GLY A 71 23.12 -16.03 -3.19
N GLY A 72 22.92 -14.93 -2.47
CA GLY A 72 22.09 -13.82 -2.91
C GLY A 72 20.63 -14.07 -2.62
N THR A 73 19.99 -13.09 -1.98
CA THR A 73 18.58 -13.16 -1.57
C THR A 73 17.94 -11.84 -1.92
N LYS A 74 16.73 -11.88 -2.49
CA LYS A 74 15.88 -10.71 -2.62
C LYS A 74 14.79 -10.81 -1.56
N ALA A 75 14.55 -9.73 -0.83
CA ALA A 75 13.45 -9.64 0.12
C ALA A 75 12.85 -8.24 0.09
N ILE A 76 11.54 -8.14 0.32
CA ILE A 76 10.88 -6.85 0.56
C ILE A 76 10.78 -6.66 2.07
N ILE A 77 11.32 -5.56 2.60
CA ILE A 77 11.28 -5.25 4.03
C ILE A 77 10.41 -4.03 4.33
N CYS A 78 9.86 -3.96 5.54
CA CYS A 78 9.16 -2.78 6.03
C CYS A 78 10.15 -1.69 6.51
N VAL A 79 10.02 -0.48 5.94
CA VAL A 79 10.88 0.67 6.28
C VAL A 79 10.59 1.20 7.68
N THR A 80 9.33 1.18 8.11
CA THR A 80 8.95 1.62 9.47
C THR A 80 9.52 0.72 10.55
N CYS A 81 9.53 -0.60 10.31
CA CYS A 81 10.22 -1.52 11.21
C CYS A 81 11.72 -1.21 11.24
N LEU A 82 12.32 -1.01 10.06
CA LEU A 82 13.75 -0.74 9.93
C LEU A 82 14.17 0.53 10.65
N SER A 83 13.42 1.63 10.51
CA SER A 83 13.71 2.90 11.20
C SER A 83 13.62 2.81 12.73
N ARG A 84 12.98 1.75 13.24
CA ARG A 84 12.88 1.43 14.67
C ARG A 84 13.86 0.33 15.10
N GLY A 85 14.79 -0.05 14.24
CA GLY A 85 15.80 -1.08 14.53
C GLY A 85 15.29 -2.52 14.45
N LYS A 86 14.10 -2.76 13.86
CA LYS A 86 13.55 -4.10 13.63
C LYS A 86 13.56 -4.44 12.14
N VAL A 87 13.83 -5.69 11.76
CA VAL A 87 13.73 -6.12 10.36
C VAL A 87 12.52 -7.03 10.21
N THR A 88 11.54 -6.60 9.41
CA THR A 88 10.34 -7.38 9.09
C THR A 88 10.26 -7.59 7.59
N ILE A 89 10.25 -8.86 7.16
CA ILE A 89 10.10 -9.27 5.77
C ILE A 89 8.61 -9.34 5.45
N LEU A 90 8.19 -8.65 4.38
CA LEU A 90 6.79 -8.57 3.95
C LEU A 90 6.44 -9.56 2.84
N ALA A 91 7.42 -9.87 2.00
CA ALA A 91 7.32 -10.87 0.95
C ALA A 91 8.71 -11.43 0.64
N SER A 92 8.78 -12.75 0.53
CA SER A 92 9.94 -13.54 0.12
C SER A 92 9.64 -14.23 -1.20
#